data_AF-A0A964QWB2-F1
#
_entry.id   AF-A0A964QWB2-F1
#
_cell.length_a   1.000
_cell.length_b   1.000
_cell.length_c   1.000
_cell.angle_alpha   90.00
_cell.angle_beta   90.00
_cell.angle_gamma   90.00
#
_symmetry.space_group_name_H-M   'P 1'
#
loop_
_entity.id
_entity.type
_entity.pdbx_description
1 polymer ?
#
loop_
_entity_poly.entity_id
_entity_poly.type
_entity_poly.pdbx_seq_one_letter_code
_entity_poly.pdbx_strand_id
1 'polypeptide(L)'
;MSKKIFIQRLRYLALGILFFLTAESLRAQTNAIPNPSGRFLFVVDTSAAMRRRAPAVETAVGNLLRSSMSAQLQRDDSVGLWTYNDQLFAGQFPLQRWTPENSGLIASNTVVFLKARRYQGESKFGPVVQALDRLIKESDKLTILLVSDGDEVITGTPYDAQIRQGFQQAFDGQKKARMPFVTVLRASRGRLVNASVNLAPWPVMIPDFPPEPQIVEAPKPPPPPPKPVPRPTAPSLILVGKKPVPPAVTNLPPPTVTNSAPTAPAETKPSAPTSAAPAAPVYETNQVAPVIAETTVRPGTISPTPPMLTPSALAAAPKTAEPAPTPPKPEPVPTAPIAPRVEPPPPPPTVTPAATVPPVENKPPAVAAVAIPAPAPPAVVKESPPEVSPKENIATVQATNPPSPVVVAVATEPAISRWPFFAIGAAMLLLAVWFFFVLRQRSHKTERVSLITRSLDRERK
;
A
#
# COMPACT_ATOMS: atom_id res chain seq x y z
N MET A 1 -33.13 62.95 -3.25
CA MET A 1 -31.75 62.43 -3.47
C MET A 1 -31.74 60.93 -3.17
N SER A 2 -31.43 60.01 -4.08
CA SER A 2 -31.97 59.81 -5.42
C SER A 2 -32.20 58.29 -5.57
N LYS A 3 -33.46 57.83 -5.66
CA LYS A 3 -33.81 56.40 -5.88
C LYS A 3 -33.13 55.81 -7.13
N LYS A 4 -32.70 56.67 -8.06
CA LYS A 4 -31.95 56.30 -9.27
C LYS A 4 -30.54 55.77 -8.97
N ILE A 5 -29.87 56.25 -7.92
CA ILE A 5 -28.50 55.80 -7.56
C ILE A 5 -28.53 54.39 -6.94
N PHE A 6 -29.59 54.05 -6.22
CA PHE A 6 -29.75 52.73 -5.60
C PHE A 6 -30.01 51.63 -6.64
N ILE A 7 -30.84 51.90 -7.64
CA ILE A 7 -31.14 50.96 -8.73
C ILE A 7 -29.90 50.73 -9.62
N GLN A 8 -29.08 51.76 -9.82
CA GLN A 8 -27.86 51.65 -10.63
C GLN A 8 -26.80 50.80 -9.92
N ARG A 9 -26.63 50.95 -8.60
CA ARG A 9 -25.71 50.10 -7.81
C ARG A 9 -26.18 48.64 -7.70
N LEU A 10 -27.49 48.40 -7.69
CA LEU A 10 -28.03 47.04 -7.67
C LEU A 10 -27.84 46.30 -9.01
N ARG A 11 -27.83 47.01 -10.14
CA ARG A 11 -27.54 46.44 -11.48
C ARG A 11 -26.07 46.07 -11.66
N TYR A 12 -25.13 46.86 -11.13
CA TYR A 12 -23.70 46.51 -11.17
C TYR A 12 -23.34 45.35 -10.22
N LEU A 13 -24.05 45.21 -9.09
CA LEU A 13 -23.86 44.08 -8.18
C LEU A 13 -24.38 42.75 -8.78
N ALA A 14 -25.49 42.80 -9.53
CA ALA A 14 -26.02 41.63 -10.24
C ALA A 14 -25.14 41.21 -11.44
N LEU A 15 -24.49 42.16 -12.13
CA LEU A 15 -23.57 41.84 -13.23
C LEU A 15 -22.24 41.22 -12.75
N GLY A 16 -21.76 41.61 -11.56
CA GLY A 16 -20.54 41.05 -10.97
C GLY A 16 -20.71 39.60 -10.48
N ILE A 17 -21.92 39.23 -10.03
CA ILE A 17 -22.23 37.85 -9.61
C ILE A 17 -22.39 36.92 -10.83
N LEU A 18 -22.86 37.44 -11.97
CA LEU A 18 -23.02 36.62 -13.18
C LEU A 18 -21.67 36.31 -13.87
N PHE A 19 -20.66 37.16 -13.73
CA PHE A 19 -19.33 36.91 -14.31
C PHE A 19 -18.47 35.91 -13.52
N PHE A 20 -18.76 35.71 -12.23
CA PHE A 20 -18.11 34.68 -11.41
C PHE A 20 -18.74 33.28 -11.54
N LEU A 21 -19.93 33.17 -12.17
CA LEU A 21 -20.59 31.88 -12.40
C LEU A 21 -20.33 31.26 -13.78
N THR A 22 -19.64 31.95 -14.71
CA THR A 22 -19.42 31.43 -16.07
C THR A 22 -17.96 31.07 -16.37
N ALA A 23 -17.13 30.88 -15.33
CA ALA A 23 -15.80 30.30 -15.46
C ALA A 23 -15.81 28.80 -15.09
N GLU A 24 -16.91 28.09 -15.37
CA GLU A 24 -16.87 26.63 -15.43
C GLU A 24 -16.11 26.25 -16.70
N SER A 25 -14.82 25.97 -16.50
CA SER A 25 -13.99 25.33 -17.50
C SER A 25 -14.74 24.13 -18.08
N LEU A 26 -15.13 24.22 -19.35
CA LEU A 26 -15.33 23.03 -20.18
C LEU A 26 -13.96 22.35 -20.30
N ARG A 27 -13.56 21.62 -19.26
CA ARG A 27 -12.63 20.51 -19.47
C ARG A 27 -13.41 19.51 -20.30
N ALA A 28 -12.99 19.34 -21.54
CA ALA A 28 -13.35 18.22 -22.37
C ALA A 28 -13.18 16.94 -21.52
N GLN A 29 -14.27 16.41 -20.99
CA GLN A 29 -14.29 15.08 -20.43
C GLN A 29 -14.29 14.13 -21.63
N THR A 30 -13.10 13.77 -22.07
CA THR A 30 -12.91 12.44 -22.66
C THR A 30 -13.57 11.47 -21.69
N ASN A 31 -14.58 10.74 -22.15
CA ASN A 31 -15.19 9.62 -21.42
C ASN A 31 -14.14 8.52 -21.24
N ALA A 32 -13.14 8.78 -20.39
CA ALA A 32 -12.30 7.75 -19.85
C ALA A 32 -13.17 6.99 -18.86
N ILE A 33 -13.31 5.68 -19.09
CA ILE A 33 -13.92 4.76 -18.13
C ILE A 33 -13.25 5.03 -16.78
N PRO A 34 -13.99 5.29 -15.69
CA PRO A 34 -13.41 5.46 -14.37
C PRO A 34 -12.56 4.23 -14.08
N ASN A 35 -11.24 4.40 -14.02
CA ASN A 35 -10.36 3.32 -13.63
C ASN A 35 -10.75 2.95 -12.19
N PRO A 36 -11.05 1.69 -11.86
CA PRO A 36 -11.46 1.32 -10.52
C PRO A 36 -10.34 1.71 -9.55
N SER A 37 -10.66 2.58 -8.59
CA SER A 37 -9.72 3.07 -7.58
C SER A 37 -9.11 1.89 -6.83
N GLY A 38 -7.79 1.83 -6.77
CA GLY A 38 -7.05 0.80 -6.05
C GLY A 38 -7.26 0.93 -4.54
N ARG A 39 -7.39 -0.21 -3.87
CA ARG A 39 -7.43 -0.27 -2.40
C ARG A 39 -6.08 -0.77 -1.89
N PHE A 40 -5.52 -0.08 -0.92
CA PHE A 40 -4.29 -0.42 -0.25
C PHE A 40 -4.55 -0.59 1.24
N LEU A 41 -4.09 -1.70 1.80
CA LEU A 41 -4.25 -2.00 3.21
C LEU A 41 -2.90 -2.34 3.83
N PHE A 42 -2.50 -1.55 4.82
CA PHE A 42 -1.42 -1.93 5.72
C PHE A 42 -1.97 -2.81 6.83
N VAL A 43 -1.29 -3.92 7.09
CA VAL A 43 -1.55 -4.79 8.23
C VAL A 43 -0.26 -4.84 9.05
N VAL A 44 -0.27 -4.27 10.24
CA VAL A 44 0.95 -4.12 11.05
C VAL A 44 0.85 -4.97 12.31
N ASP A 45 1.82 -5.85 12.50
CA ASP A 45 1.96 -6.59 13.74
C ASP A 45 2.41 -5.68 14.89
N THR A 46 1.63 -5.70 15.97
CA THR A 46 1.82 -4.96 17.22
C THR A 46 2.03 -5.91 18.41
N SER A 47 2.51 -7.13 18.16
CA SER A 47 2.92 -8.10 19.18
C SER A 47 4.10 -7.59 20.02
N ALA A 48 4.33 -8.22 21.17
CA ALA A 48 5.44 -7.88 22.06
C ALA A 48 6.81 -8.07 21.39
N ALA A 49 6.94 -9.04 20.47
CA ALA A 49 8.17 -9.32 19.72
C ALA A 49 8.53 -8.16 18.77
N MET A 50 7.52 -7.50 18.20
CA MET A 50 7.69 -6.34 17.31
C MET A 50 8.10 -5.05 18.02
N ARG A 51 7.97 -4.97 19.36
CA ARG A 51 8.30 -3.77 20.14
C ARG A 51 9.71 -3.24 19.88
N ARG A 52 10.70 -4.14 19.74
CA ARG A 52 12.10 -3.76 19.48
C ARG A 52 12.34 -3.30 18.03
N ARG A 53 11.39 -3.57 17.12
CA ARG A 53 11.42 -3.21 15.70
C ARG A 53 10.51 -2.01 15.38
N ALA A 54 9.77 -1.48 16.36
CA ALA A 54 8.79 -0.41 16.14
C ALA A 54 9.35 0.83 15.38
N PRO A 55 10.54 1.38 15.71
CA PRO A 55 11.10 2.49 14.94
C PRO A 55 11.35 2.13 13.45
N ALA A 56 11.76 0.89 13.18
CA ALA A 56 11.97 0.40 11.82
C ALA A 56 10.65 0.21 11.07
N VAL A 57 9.60 -0.28 11.75
CA VAL A 57 8.24 -0.38 11.21
C VAL A 57 7.70 0.98 10.81
N GLU A 58 7.77 1.96 11.71
CA GLU A 58 7.35 3.34 11.45
C GLU A 58 8.09 3.94 10.25
N THR A 59 9.41 3.73 10.18
CA THR A 59 10.24 4.21 9.08
C THR A 59 9.87 3.53 7.76
N ALA A 60 9.72 2.21 7.75
CA ALA A 60 9.35 1.46 6.56
C ALA A 60 7.98 1.89 6.02
N VAL A 61 6.95 1.92 6.86
CA VAL A 61 5.60 2.34 6.46
C VAL A 61 5.58 3.80 6.02
N GLY A 62 6.24 4.69 6.76
CA GLY A 62 6.33 6.11 6.42
C GLY A 62 7.02 6.34 5.08
N ASN A 63 8.11 5.63 4.80
CA ASN A 63 8.84 5.74 3.53
C ASN A 63 8.03 5.18 2.37
N LEU A 64 7.35 4.05 2.55
CA LEU A 64 6.47 3.47 1.54
C LEU A 64 5.36 4.45 1.15
N LEU A 65 4.72 5.09 2.13
CA LEU A 65 3.68 6.07 1.84
C LEU A 65 4.25 7.29 1.13
N ARG A 66 5.37 7.86 1.61
CA ARG A 66 6.00 9.01 0.94
C ARG A 66 6.44 8.70 -0.49
N SER A 67 6.86 7.47 -0.78
CA SER A 67 7.21 7.04 -2.14
C SER A 67 6.00 6.64 -2.99
N SER A 68 4.77 6.83 -2.49
CA SER A 68 3.54 6.41 -3.15
C SER A 68 3.54 4.92 -3.52
N MET A 69 4.07 4.06 -2.64
CA MET A 69 4.28 2.63 -2.90
C MET A 69 5.11 2.38 -4.17
N SER A 70 6.25 3.08 -4.32
CA SER A 70 7.04 3.05 -5.56
C SER A 70 6.22 3.49 -6.78
N ALA A 71 5.50 4.61 -6.63
CA ALA A 71 4.59 5.18 -7.63
C ALA A 71 3.38 4.31 -8.05
N GLN A 72 3.03 3.29 -7.27
CA GLN A 72 1.85 2.46 -7.54
C GLN A 72 0.53 3.05 -7.00
N LEU A 73 0.58 3.93 -6.00
CA LEU A 73 -0.60 4.63 -5.51
C LEU A 73 -1.03 5.72 -6.51
N GLN A 74 -2.23 5.58 -7.04
CA GLN A 74 -2.86 6.53 -7.95
C GLN A 74 -3.76 7.52 -7.21
N ARG A 75 -4.06 8.65 -7.86
CA ARG A 75 -5.05 9.59 -7.33
C ARG A 75 -6.38 8.86 -7.17
N ASP A 76 -7.05 9.14 -6.05
CA ASP A 76 -8.33 8.54 -5.65
C ASP A 76 -8.27 7.09 -5.14
N ASP A 77 -7.08 6.49 -5.06
CA ASP A 77 -6.89 5.24 -4.33
C ASP A 77 -7.24 5.40 -2.84
N SER A 78 -7.57 4.31 -2.17
CA SER A 78 -7.89 4.30 -0.74
C SER A 78 -6.80 3.59 0.07
N VAL A 79 -6.34 4.20 1.15
CA VAL A 79 -5.33 3.65 2.07
C VAL A 79 -5.96 3.39 3.42
N GLY A 80 -5.97 2.12 3.84
CA GLY A 80 -6.36 1.66 5.17
C GLY A 80 -5.17 1.14 5.96
N LEU A 81 -5.34 1.08 7.29
CA LEU A 81 -4.37 0.50 8.20
C LEU A 81 -5.10 -0.31 9.28
N TRP A 82 -4.73 -1.57 9.39
CA TRP A 82 -5.09 -2.46 10.48
C TRP A 82 -3.86 -2.78 11.30
N THR A 83 -4.05 -2.97 12.60
CA THR A 83 -3.03 -3.52 13.49
C THR A 83 -3.52 -4.83 14.07
N TYR A 84 -2.61 -5.74 14.41
CA TYR A 84 -3.00 -6.97 15.07
C TYR A 84 -1.95 -7.42 16.10
N ASN A 85 -2.38 -8.28 17.01
CA ASN A 85 -1.54 -9.06 17.91
C ASN A 85 -2.29 -10.38 18.16
N ASP A 86 -2.69 -10.69 19.41
CA ASP A 86 -3.63 -11.77 19.74
C ASP A 86 -5.00 -11.59 19.06
N GLN A 87 -5.34 -10.36 18.68
CA GLN A 87 -6.60 -9.98 18.03
C GLN A 87 -6.36 -9.02 16.87
N LEU A 88 -7.34 -8.93 15.97
CA LEU A 88 -7.36 -7.94 14.90
C LEU A 88 -8.01 -6.63 15.39
N PHE A 89 -7.33 -5.51 15.14
CA PHE A 89 -7.85 -4.16 15.34
C PHE A 89 -8.03 -3.45 14.00
N ALA A 90 -9.20 -3.66 13.39
CA ALA A 90 -9.61 -2.98 12.17
C ALA A 90 -10.38 -1.67 12.47
N GLY A 91 -10.34 -0.72 11.54
CA GLY A 91 -11.18 0.50 11.58
C GLY A 91 -10.74 1.59 12.58
N GLN A 92 -9.68 1.37 13.36
CA GLN A 92 -9.17 2.38 14.29
C GLN A 92 -8.42 3.51 13.57
N PHE A 93 -7.80 3.20 12.44
CA PHE A 93 -7.23 4.22 11.56
C PHE A 93 -8.29 4.62 10.52
N PRO A 94 -8.63 5.91 10.39
CA PRO A 94 -9.62 6.36 9.42
C PRO A 94 -9.12 6.09 8.00
N LEU A 95 -9.98 5.52 7.15
CA LEU A 95 -9.68 5.28 5.75
C LEU A 95 -9.31 6.61 5.05
N GLN A 96 -8.13 6.65 4.43
CA GLN A 96 -7.61 7.84 3.77
C GLN A 96 -7.81 7.73 2.27
N ARG A 97 -8.25 8.82 1.63
CA ARG A 97 -8.22 8.94 0.17
C ARG A 97 -6.87 9.48 -0.25
N TRP A 98 -6.22 8.79 -1.18
CA TRP A 98 -4.88 9.10 -1.63
C TRP A 98 -4.90 10.18 -2.71
N THR A 99 -4.03 11.17 -2.52
CA THR A 99 -3.57 12.04 -3.60
C THR A 99 -2.08 12.28 -3.44
N PRO A 100 -1.32 12.48 -4.53
CA PRO A 100 0.10 12.80 -4.44
C PRO A 100 0.39 14.01 -3.53
N GLU A 101 -0.50 15.01 -3.55
CA GLU A 101 -0.39 16.23 -2.75
C GLU A 101 -0.53 15.96 -1.24
N ASN A 102 -1.34 14.97 -0.86
CA ASN A 102 -1.59 14.64 0.55
C ASN A 102 -0.69 13.50 1.07
N SER A 103 0.19 12.96 0.23
CA SER A 103 1.05 11.81 0.56
C SER A 103 1.86 12.00 1.85
N GLY A 104 2.50 13.16 2.02
CA GLY A 104 3.27 13.50 3.22
C GLY A 104 2.42 13.59 4.48
N LEU A 105 1.19 14.10 4.38
CA LEU A 105 0.25 14.18 5.50
C LEU A 105 -0.25 12.79 5.90
N ILE A 106 -0.67 11.96 4.92
CA ILE A 106 -1.12 10.58 5.16
C ILE A 106 0.01 9.76 5.79
N ALA A 107 1.24 9.87 5.29
CA ALA A 107 2.41 9.21 5.85
C ALA A 107 2.66 9.65 7.30
N SER A 108 2.59 10.95 7.58
CA SER A 108 2.82 11.48 8.93
C SER A 108 1.74 11.03 9.92
N ASN A 109 0.47 11.10 9.53
CA ASN A 109 -0.65 10.63 10.36
C ASN A 109 -0.55 9.13 10.65
N THR A 110 -0.13 8.35 9.65
CA THR A 110 0.10 6.90 9.81
C THR A 110 1.20 6.61 10.83
N VAL A 111 2.33 7.32 10.74
CA VAL A 111 3.44 7.15 11.70
C VAL A 111 3.03 7.58 13.12
N VAL A 112 2.32 8.71 13.26
CA VAL A 112 1.81 9.16 14.56
C VAL A 112 0.85 8.13 15.16
N PHE A 113 -0.04 7.56 14.34
CA PHE A 113 -0.93 6.50 14.77
C PHE A 113 -0.17 5.27 15.26
N LEU A 114 0.86 4.82 14.52
CA LEU A 114 1.66 3.65 14.90
C LEU A 114 2.47 3.88 16.18
N LYS A 115 3.04 5.08 16.36
CA LYS A 115 3.74 5.46 17.60
C LYS A 115 2.85 5.41 18.84
N ALA A 116 1.56 5.68 18.68
CA ALA A 116 0.59 5.62 19.77
C ALA A 116 0.17 4.17 20.12
N ARG A 117 0.54 3.17 19.31
CA ARG A 117 0.17 1.77 19.55
C ARG A 117 1.04 1.16 20.65
N ARG A 118 0.39 0.37 21.52
CA ARG A 118 1.11 -0.46 22.49
C ARG A 118 1.48 -1.78 21.85
N TYR A 119 2.76 -2.12 21.92
CA TYR A 119 3.28 -3.39 21.44
C TYR A 119 3.22 -4.44 22.55
N GLN A 120 2.28 -5.38 22.44
CA GLN A 120 1.95 -6.36 23.47
C GLN A 120 1.24 -7.58 22.88
N GLY A 121 1.20 -8.68 23.65
CA GLY A 121 0.57 -9.92 23.22
C GLY A 121 1.45 -10.73 22.26
N GLU A 122 0.89 -11.82 21.76
CA GLU A 122 1.51 -12.67 20.73
C GLU A 122 1.04 -12.24 19.33
N SER A 123 1.69 -12.73 18.29
CA SER A 123 1.24 -12.50 16.91
C SER A 123 0.27 -13.61 16.52
N LYS A 124 -0.98 -13.24 16.16
CA LYS A 124 -2.02 -14.17 15.69
C LYS A 124 -2.67 -13.63 14.41
N PHE A 125 -2.25 -14.17 13.28
CA PHE A 125 -2.68 -13.83 11.94
C PHE A 125 -4.02 -14.48 11.55
N GLY A 126 -4.45 -15.53 12.24
CA GLY A 126 -5.73 -16.22 11.96
C GLY A 126 -6.94 -15.27 11.89
N PRO A 127 -7.20 -14.41 12.89
CA PRO A 127 -8.25 -13.39 12.84
C PRO A 127 -8.10 -12.40 11.68
N VAL A 128 -6.86 -12.08 11.29
CA VAL A 128 -6.56 -11.20 10.17
C VAL A 128 -7.00 -11.85 8.86
N VAL A 129 -6.65 -13.12 8.63
CA VAL A 129 -7.01 -13.86 7.41
C VAL A 129 -8.52 -13.91 7.23
N GLN A 130 -9.28 -14.16 8.30
CA GLN A 130 -10.74 -14.19 8.24
C GLN A 130 -11.35 -12.86 7.82
N ALA A 131 -10.80 -11.74 8.30
CA ALA A 131 -11.24 -10.41 7.90
C ALA A 131 -10.79 -10.06 6.48
N LEU A 132 -9.56 -10.45 6.10
CA LEU A 132 -9.02 -10.26 4.76
C LEU A 132 -9.86 -11.00 3.71
N ASP A 133 -10.30 -12.23 3.98
CA ASP A 133 -11.12 -13.00 3.04
C ASP A 133 -12.41 -12.24 2.64
N ARG A 134 -13.07 -11.59 3.61
CA ARG A 134 -14.24 -10.75 3.35
C ARG A 134 -13.88 -9.53 2.50
N LEU A 135 -12.82 -8.82 2.91
CA LEU A 135 -12.37 -7.61 2.21
C LEU A 135 -11.92 -7.90 0.77
N ILE A 136 -11.25 -9.04 0.56
CA ILE A 136 -10.80 -9.49 -0.75
C ILE A 136 -12.01 -9.73 -1.65
N LYS A 137 -13.03 -10.45 -1.17
CA LYS A 137 -14.28 -10.72 -1.91
C LYS A 137 -15.04 -9.45 -2.31
N GLU A 138 -14.96 -8.41 -1.49
CA GLU A 138 -15.60 -7.11 -1.72
C GLU A 138 -14.77 -6.15 -2.58
N SER A 139 -13.59 -6.56 -3.03
CA SER A 139 -12.65 -5.67 -3.74
C SER A 139 -12.31 -6.18 -5.13
N ASP A 140 -12.41 -5.29 -6.12
CA ASP A 140 -11.94 -5.57 -7.48
C ASP A 140 -10.42 -5.63 -7.54
N LYS A 141 -9.73 -4.69 -6.87
CA LYS A 141 -8.27 -4.63 -6.74
C LYS A 141 -7.88 -4.22 -5.32
N LEU A 142 -7.06 -5.05 -4.67
CA LEU A 142 -6.58 -4.83 -3.32
C LEU A 142 -5.08 -5.18 -3.24
N THR A 143 -4.31 -4.30 -2.61
CA THR A 143 -2.90 -4.54 -2.27
C THR A 143 -2.75 -4.53 -0.76
N ILE A 144 -2.32 -5.65 -0.20
CA ILE A 144 -2.14 -5.82 1.24
C ILE A 144 -0.64 -5.79 1.51
N LEU A 145 -0.20 -4.94 2.43
CA LEU A 145 1.17 -4.86 2.92
C LEU A 145 1.19 -5.30 4.38
N LEU A 146 1.62 -6.53 4.60
CA LEU A 146 1.79 -7.12 5.93
C LEU A 146 3.20 -6.82 6.44
N VAL A 147 3.28 -6.15 7.58
CA VAL A 147 4.54 -5.83 8.28
C VAL A 147 4.62 -6.67 9.55
N SER A 148 5.53 -7.66 9.59
CA SER A 148 5.66 -8.61 10.70
C SER A 148 7.13 -8.93 11.03
N ASP A 149 7.37 -9.65 12.12
CA ASP A 149 8.71 -10.07 12.54
C ASP A 149 9.22 -11.35 11.86
N GLY A 150 8.32 -12.08 11.18
CA GLY A 150 8.56 -13.32 10.46
C GLY A 150 8.56 -14.58 11.32
N ASP A 151 8.24 -14.48 12.62
CA ASP A 151 8.26 -15.61 13.56
C ASP A 151 6.96 -16.43 13.50
N GLU A 152 5.83 -15.75 13.31
CA GLU A 152 4.53 -16.39 13.15
C GLU A 152 4.41 -17.13 11.82
N VAL A 153 3.87 -18.36 11.88
CA VAL A 153 3.50 -19.12 10.69
C VAL A 153 2.21 -18.56 10.10
N ILE A 154 2.34 -17.81 9.01
CA ILE A 154 1.20 -17.36 8.20
C ILE A 154 0.56 -18.58 7.54
N THR A 155 -0.74 -18.75 7.79
CA THR A 155 -1.57 -19.82 7.23
C THR A 155 -2.87 -19.27 6.67
N GLY A 156 -3.46 -19.99 5.70
CA GLY A 156 -4.76 -19.63 5.12
C GLY A 156 -4.66 -18.72 3.90
N THR A 157 -3.45 -18.54 3.36
CA THR A 157 -3.22 -17.93 2.05
C THR A 157 -2.81 -19.02 1.04
N PRO A 158 -3.04 -18.83 -0.26
CA PRO A 158 -2.51 -19.74 -1.27
C PRO A 158 -0.97 -19.66 -1.41
N TYR A 159 -0.31 -18.73 -0.70
CA TYR A 159 1.12 -18.45 -0.76
C TYR A 159 1.87 -18.83 0.52
N ASP A 160 1.26 -19.62 1.41
CA ASP A 160 1.81 -19.93 2.74
C ASP A 160 3.25 -20.49 2.67
N ALA A 161 3.49 -21.43 1.75
CA ALA A 161 4.81 -22.05 1.58
C ALA A 161 5.87 -21.03 1.10
N GLN A 162 5.51 -20.19 0.12
CA GLN A 162 6.39 -19.16 -0.42
C GLN A 162 6.75 -18.12 0.65
N ILE A 163 5.76 -17.68 1.43
CA ILE A 163 5.96 -16.69 2.50
C ILE A 163 6.88 -17.27 3.58
N ARG A 164 6.61 -18.51 4.02
CA ARG A 164 7.42 -19.20 5.02
C ARG A 164 8.87 -19.37 4.57
N GLN A 165 9.09 -19.76 3.31
CA GLN A 165 10.43 -19.87 2.74
C GLN A 165 11.15 -18.52 2.77
N GLY A 166 10.47 -17.43 2.38
CA GLY A 166 11.04 -16.08 2.41
C GLY A 166 11.43 -15.63 3.82
N PHE A 167 10.63 -15.97 4.85
CA PHE A 167 11.00 -15.68 6.24
C PHE A 167 12.22 -16.48 6.68
N GLN A 168 12.22 -17.79 6.46
CA GLN A 168 13.31 -18.68 6.89
C GLN A 168 14.67 -18.28 6.31
N GLN A 169 14.72 -17.82 5.05
CA GLN A 169 15.97 -17.42 4.39
C GLN A 169 16.67 -16.22 5.04
N ALA A 170 15.90 -15.29 5.61
CA ALA A 170 16.44 -14.02 6.11
C ALA A 170 16.13 -13.73 7.59
N PHE A 171 15.52 -14.70 8.30
CA PHE A 171 15.01 -14.54 9.66
C PHE A 171 16.09 -14.04 10.63
N ASP A 172 17.22 -14.73 10.71
CA ASP A 172 18.30 -14.39 11.64
C ASP A 172 18.89 -13.00 11.35
N GLY A 173 19.04 -12.67 10.06
CA GLY A 173 19.51 -11.36 9.62
C GLY A 173 18.56 -10.23 10.03
N GLN A 174 17.27 -10.37 9.74
CA GLN A 174 16.24 -9.39 10.09
C GLN A 174 16.06 -9.25 11.60
N LYS A 175 16.07 -10.37 12.33
CA LYS A 175 16.00 -10.40 13.80
C LYS A 175 17.19 -9.69 14.45
N LYS A 176 18.41 -9.98 13.98
CA LYS A 176 19.64 -9.32 14.47
C LYS A 176 19.64 -7.83 14.15
N ALA A 177 19.22 -7.44 12.95
CA ALA A 177 19.11 -6.06 12.51
C ALA A 177 17.91 -5.30 13.12
N ARG A 178 16.99 -6.01 13.79
CA ARG A 178 15.72 -5.47 14.32
C ARG A 178 14.85 -4.82 13.24
N MET A 179 14.90 -5.38 12.04
CA MET A 179 14.17 -4.92 10.87
C MET A 179 12.95 -5.84 10.63
N PRO A 180 11.78 -5.30 10.24
CA PRO A 180 10.62 -6.12 9.94
C PRO A 180 10.68 -6.71 8.53
N PHE A 181 9.90 -7.76 8.31
CA PHE A 181 9.55 -8.23 6.97
C PHE A 181 8.37 -7.42 6.44
N VAL A 182 8.36 -7.18 5.13
CA VAL A 182 7.22 -6.59 4.43
C VAL A 182 6.73 -7.57 3.36
N THR A 183 5.63 -8.25 3.66
CA THR A 183 4.97 -9.18 2.75
C THR A 183 3.89 -8.45 1.98
N VAL A 184 3.95 -8.51 0.65
CA VAL A 184 2.96 -7.90 -0.24
C VAL A 184 2.07 -9.00 -0.79
N LEU A 185 0.75 -8.86 -0.62
CA LEU A 185 -0.24 -9.75 -1.22
C LEU A 185 -1.13 -8.94 -2.16
N ARG A 186 -1.29 -9.42 -3.39
CA ARG A 186 -2.18 -8.81 -4.40
C ARG A 186 -3.46 -9.62 -4.47
N ALA A 187 -4.59 -8.93 -4.43
CA ALA A 187 -5.91 -9.50 -4.66
C ALA A 187 -6.59 -8.81 -5.83
N SER A 188 -7.19 -9.59 -6.72
CA SER A 188 -7.98 -9.11 -7.84
C SER A 188 -9.22 -9.99 -7.99
N ARG A 189 -10.38 -9.36 -8.24
CA ARG A 189 -11.67 -10.03 -8.49
C ARG A 189 -12.01 -11.07 -7.41
N GLY A 190 -11.86 -10.69 -6.15
CA GLY A 190 -12.19 -11.58 -5.03
C GLY A 190 -11.20 -12.70 -4.75
N ARG A 191 -9.99 -12.69 -5.33
CA ARG A 191 -8.98 -13.74 -5.14
C ARG A 191 -7.58 -13.18 -4.97
N LEU A 192 -6.75 -13.84 -4.18
CA LEU A 192 -5.32 -13.56 -4.14
C LEU A 192 -4.65 -14.06 -5.43
N VAL A 193 -3.86 -13.21 -6.08
CA VAL A 193 -3.26 -13.45 -7.41
C VAL A 193 -1.74 -13.39 -7.42
N ASN A 194 -1.11 -12.74 -6.43
CA ASN A 194 0.35 -12.71 -6.31
C ASN A 194 0.80 -12.45 -4.86
N ALA A 195 2.01 -12.86 -4.51
CA ALA A 195 2.66 -12.58 -3.24
C ALA A 195 4.17 -12.37 -3.39
N SER A 196 4.74 -11.45 -2.59
CA SER A 196 6.20 -11.27 -2.47
C SER A 196 6.58 -10.98 -1.02
N VAL A 197 7.76 -11.45 -0.60
CA VAL A 197 8.34 -11.13 0.72
C VAL A 197 9.54 -10.23 0.51
N ASN A 198 9.54 -9.08 1.18
CA ASN A 198 10.58 -8.06 1.07
C ASN A 198 11.25 -7.85 2.43
N LEU A 199 12.51 -7.43 2.39
CA LEU A 199 13.35 -7.24 3.56
C LEU A 199 13.53 -5.74 3.81
N ALA A 200 13.09 -5.21 4.96
CA ALA A 200 13.44 -3.84 5.30
C ALA A 200 14.95 -3.74 5.58
N PRO A 201 15.62 -2.61 5.24
CA PRO A 201 15.08 -1.37 4.68
C PRO A 201 15.07 -1.31 3.13
N TRP A 202 15.28 -2.44 2.45
CA TRP A 202 15.37 -2.47 0.99
C TRP A 202 14.05 -2.02 0.35
N PRO A 203 14.10 -1.47 -0.88
CA PRO A 203 12.90 -1.10 -1.61
C PRO A 203 11.92 -2.28 -1.71
N VAL A 204 10.65 -2.03 -1.38
CA VAL A 204 9.61 -3.05 -1.50
C VAL A 204 9.24 -3.21 -2.97
N MET A 205 9.40 -4.41 -3.49
CA MET A 205 8.96 -4.80 -4.81
C MET A 205 7.50 -5.24 -4.74
N ILE A 206 6.62 -4.41 -5.31
CA ILE A 206 5.20 -4.71 -5.38
C ILE A 206 4.94 -5.34 -6.76
N PRO A 207 4.54 -6.63 -6.81
CA PRO A 207 4.33 -7.31 -8.08
C PRO A 207 3.18 -6.68 -8.87
N ASP A 208 3.28 -6.66 -10.19
CA ASP A 208 2.21 -6.16 -11.04
C ASP A 208 0.97 -7.05 -10.97
N PHE A 209 -0.20 -6.44 -11.17
CA PHE A 209 -1.41 -7.22 -11.36
C PHE A 209 -1.32 -7.98 -12.69
N PRO A 210 -1.81 -9.24 -12.76
CA PRO A 210 -1.93 -9.92 -14.03
C PRO A 210 -2.80 -9.09 -14.99
N PRO A 211 -2.48 -9.08 -16.30
CA PRO A 211 -3.25 -8.33 -17.27
C PRO A 211 -4.72 -8.77 -17.22
N GLU A 212 -5.62 -7.80 -17.18
CA GLU A 212 -7.03 -8.12 -17.20
C GLU A 212 -7.36 -8.78 -18.55
N PRO A 213 -8.03 -9.94 -18.56
CA PRO A 213 -8.49 -10.53 -19.81
C PRO A 213 -9.36 -9.51 -20.51
N GLN A 214 -8.91 -9.06 -21.68
CA GLN A 214 -9.66 -8.16 -22.53
C GLN A 214 -10.93 -8.90 -22.91
N ILE A 215 -12.07 -8.38 -22.48
CA ILE A 215 -13.36 -8.82 -23.02
C ILE A 215 -13.31 -8.38 -24.47
N VAL A 216 -13.02 -9.31 -25.38
CA VAL A 216 -13.06 -9.05 -26.82
C VAL A 216 -14.48 -8.58 -27.09
N GLU A 217 -14.62 -7.30 -27.43
CA GLU A 217 -15.91 -6.72 -27.80
C GLU A 217 -16.43 -7.57 -28.97
N ALA A 218 -17.56 -8.25 -28.75
CA ALA A 218 -18.14 -9.11 -29.76
C ALA A 218 -18.29 -8.28 -31.05
N PRO A 219 -17.85 -8.80 -32.21
CA PRO A 219 -17.88 -8.05 -33.45
C PRO A 219 -19.27 -7.45 -33.65
N LYS A 220 -19.32 -6.12 -33.73
CA LYS A 220 -20.56 -5.36 -33.90
C LYS A 220 -21.36 -6.01 -35.03
N PRO A 221 -22.62 -6.41 -34.81
CA PRO A 221 -23.42 -7.04 -35.85
C PRO A 221 -23.41 -6.13 -37.09
N PRO A 222 -23.21 -6.70 -38.29
CA PRO A 222 -23.17 -5.91 -39.52
C PRO A 222 -24.44 -5.06 -39.62
N PRO A 223 -24.33 -3.82 -40.12
CA PRO A 223 -25.47 -2.94 -40.25
C PRO A 223 -26.58 -3.65 -41.05
N PRO A 224 -27.85 -3.56 -40.61
CA PRO A 224 -28.95 -4.20 -41.32
C PRO A 224 -28.97 -3.70 -42.78
N PRO A 225 -29.21 -4.60 -43.75
CA PRO A 225 -29.25 -4.21 -45.15
C PRO A 225 -30.27 -3.09 -45.36
N PRO A 226 -29.96 -2.10 -46.23
CA PRO A 226 -30.85 -0.99 -46.49
C PRO A 226 -32.23 -1.51 -46.89
N LYS A 227 -33.27 -1.03 -46.20
CA LYS A 227 -34.67 -1.38 -46.50
C LYS A 227 -34.92 -1.10 -47.99
N PRO A 228 -35.48 -2.06 -48.75
CA PRO A 228 -35.87 -1.83 -50.13
C PRO A 228 -36.81 -0.62 -50.22
N VAL A 229 -36.47 0.33 -51.09
CA VAL A 229 -37.33 1.46 -51.44
C VAL A 229 -38.70 0.90 -51.87
N PRO A 230 -39.83 1.42 -51.36
CA PRO A 230 -41.15 0.93 -51.75
C PRO A 230 -41.34 1.07 -53.25
N ARG A 231 -41.60 -0.07 -53.91
CA ARG A 231 -41.98 -0.10 -55.32
C ARG A 231 -43.35 0.56 -55.50
N PRO A 232 -43.54 1.41 -56.52
CA PRO A 232 -44.83 2.01 -56.81
C PRO A 232 -45.87 0.91 -57.06
N THR A 233 -46.98 1.02 -56.34
CA THR A 233 -48.12 0.11 -56.33
C THR A 233 -48.80 0.16 -57.70
N ALA A 234 -48.69 -0.92 -58.48
CA ALA A 234 -49.57 -1.12 -59.62
C ALA A 234 -50.96 -1.52 -59.11
N PRO A 235 -52.06 -1.02 -59.71
CA PRO A 235 -53.42 -1.34 -59.27
C PRO A 235 -53.74 -2.83 -59.47
N SER A 236 -54.35 -3.42 -58.45
CA SER A 236 -54.75 -4.82 -58.38
C SER A 236 -55.82 -5.15 -59.43
N LEU A 237 -55.54 -6.14 -60.28
CA LEU A 237 -56.54 -6.75 -61.15
C LEU A 237 -57.40 -7.70 -60.30
N ILE A 238 -58.69 -7.38 -60.21
CA ILE A 238 -59.71 -8.14 -59.50
C ILE A 238 -60.02 -9.41 -60.32
N LEU A 239 -59.64 -10.58 -59.83
CA LEU A 239 -60.27 -11.84 -60.25
C LEU A 239 -61.15 -12.38 -59.12
N VAL A 240 -62.46 -12.24 -59.34
CA VAL A 240 -63.53 -12.89 -58.59
C VAL A 240 -63.57 -14.37 -58.96
N GLY A 241 -63.35 -15.25 -57.98
CA GLY A 241 -63.53 -16.70 -58.09
C GLY A 241 -64.08 -17.29 -56.79
N LYS A 242 -65.17 -18.06 -56.91
CA LYS A 242 -66.07 -18.54 -55.85
C LYS A 242 -65.50 -19.69 -54.98
N LYS A 243 -65.92 -19.70 -53.70
CA LYS A 243 -66.01 -20.73 -52.60
C LYS A 243 -66.18 -22.21 -53.07
N PRO A 244 -65.95 -23.33 -52.29
CA PRO A 244 -66.11 -23.54 -50.81
C PRO A 244 -65.10 -24.51 -50.06
N VAL A 245 -64.73 -24.28 -48.77
CA VAL A 245 -65.21 -24.80 -47.44
C VAL A 245 -64.92 -26.32 -47.14
N PRO A 246 -64.49 -26.70 -45.90
CA PRO A 246 -63.53 -27.79 -45.56
C PRO A 246 -64.18 -29.08 -44.99
N PRO A 247 -63.37 -30.07 -44.54
CA PRO A 247 -63.46 -30.44 -43.11
C PRO A 247 -62.13 -30.85 -42.43
N ALA A 248 -62.24 -30.92 -41.10
CA ALA A 248 -61.22 -31.21 -40.08
C ALA A 248 -60.98 -32.71 -39.81
N VAL A 249 -59.81 -33.06 -39.28
CA VAL A 249 -59.52 -34.16 -38.30
C VAL A 249 -58.04 -34.01 -37.85
N THR A 250 -57.68 -33.86 -36.57
CA THR A 250 -57.71 -34.78 -35.41
C THR A 250 -56.38 -35.56 -35.21
N ASN A 251 -55.63 -35.13 -34.17
CA ASN A 251 -54.86 -35.89 -33.16
C ASN A 251 -53.62 -36.78 -33.45
N LEU A 252 -52.67 -36.69 -32.49
CA LEU A 252 -51.85 -37.75 -31.83
C LEU A 252 -50.36 -37.97 -32.28
N PRO A 253 -49.46 -38.54 -31.42
CA PRO A 253 -48.38 -37.80 -30.70
C PRO A 253 -46.94 -38.41 -30.96
N PRO A 254 -45.88 -38.15 -30.15
CA PRO A 254 -44.47 -38.33 -30.55
C PRO A 254 -43.87 -39.70 -30.23
N PRO A 255 -42.74 -40.10 -30.85
CA PRO A 255 -41.95 -41.21 -30.37
C PRO A 255 -40.79 -40.79 -29.44
N THR A 256 -40.71 -41.47 -28.30
CA THR A 256 -39.56 -41.62 -27.41
C THR A 256 -38.90 -42.97 -27.66
N VAL A 257 -37.58 -43.03 -27.89
CA VAL A 257 -36.63 -44.15 -27.62
C VAL A 257 -35.24 -43.70 -28.14
N THR A 258 -34.06 -44.03 -27.63
CA THR A 258 -33.60 -44.89 -26.54
C THR A 258 -32.11 -44.59 -26.26
N ASN A 259 -31.79 -44.59 -24.97
CA ASN A 259 -30.54 -44.94 -24.27
C ASN A 259 -29.39 -45.59 -25.06
N SER A 260 -28.15 -45.14 -24.81
CA SER A 260 -26.93 -45.98 -24.76
C SER A 260 -25.71 -45.20 -24.22
N ALA A 261 -25.26 -45.58 -23.03
CA ALA A 261 -23.87 -45.59 -22.57
C ALA A 261 -23.58 -47.06 -22.16
N PRO A 262 -22.37 -47.50 -21.72
CA PRO A 262 -21.03 -46.87 -21.70
C PRO A 262 -19.90 -47.81 -22.20
N THR A 263 -18.74 -47.29 -22.65
CA THR A 263 -17.49 -48.08 -22.65
C THR A 263 -16.24 -47.20 -22.45
N ALA A 264 -15.56 -47.42 -21.32
CA ALA A 264 -14.11 -47.33 -21.13
C ALA A 264 -13.61 -48.78 -20.86
N PRO A 265 -12.31 -49.11 -20.68
CA PRO A 265 -11.09 -48.31 -20.73
C PRO A 265 -9.95 -48.96 -21.56
N ALA A 266 -8.88 -48.21 -21.87
CA ALA A 266 -7.58 -48.84 -22.14
C ALA A 266 -6.41 -47.94 -21.70
N GLU A 267 -5.53 -48.61 -20.99
CA GLU A 267 -4.33 -48.21 -20.26
C GLU A 267 -3.12 -48.14 -21.20
N THR A 268 -2.20 -47.19 -21.02
CA THR A 268 -0.80 -47.36 -21.44
C THR A 268 0.14 -46.56 -20.52
N LYS A 269 1.11 -47.31 -19.99
CA LYS A 269 2.23 -46.93 -19.12
C LYS A 269 3.45 -46.50 -20.00
N PRO A 270 4.66 -46.21 -19.45
CA PRO A 270 5.34 -44.93 -19.63
C PRO A 270 6.64 -45.02 -20.45
N SER A 271 7.13 -43.89 -20.95
CA SER A 271 8.51 -43.79 -21.45
C SER A 271 9.11 -42.40 -21.17
N ALA A 272 10.17 -42.40 -20.37
CA ALA A 272 11.30 -41.47 -20.42
C ALA A 272 12.47 -42.22 -21.14
N PRO A 273 13.60 -41.61 -21.56
CA PRO A 273 14.18 -40.35 -21.07
C PRO A 273 14.88 -39.43 -22.12
N THR A 274 15.46 -38.33 -21.60
CA THR A 274 16.75 -37.72 -21.99
C THR A 274 16.74 -36.31 -22.64
N SER A 275 17.28 -35.37 -21.85
CA SER A 275 18.24 -34.28 -22.17
C SER A 275 18.06 -33.38 -23.40
N ALA A 276 17.86 -32.08 -23.16
CA ALA A 276 18.73 -31.01 -23.67
C ALA A 276 18.38 -29.66 -23.02
N ALA A 277 19.40 -28.96 -22.53
CA ALA A 277 19.35 -27.57 -22.11
C ALA A 277 19.32 -26.62 -23.33
N PRO A 278 18.73 -25.41 -23.19
CA PRO A 278 19.20 -24.28 -23.97
C PRO A 278 19.65 -23.08 -23.13
N ALA A 279 20.67 -22.44 -23.70
CA ALA A 279 21.46 -21.30 -23.27
C ALA A 279 20.69 -20.03 -22.85
N ALA A 280 21.38 -19.26 -22.01
CA ALA A 280 21.05 -17.90 -21.61
C ALA A 280 21.06 -16.91 -22.79
N PRO A 281 20.20 -15.87 -22.78
CA PRO A 281 20.39 -14.71 -23.65
C PRO A 281 21.38 -13.71 -23.01
N VAL A 282 22.45 -13.46 -23.74
CA VAL A 282 23.38 -12.34 -23.58
C VAL A 282 22.67 -11.06 -24.04
N TYR A 283 22.52 -10.07 -23.17
CA TYR A 283 22.18 -8.72 -23.58
C TYR A 283 23.46 -7.91 -23.74
N GLU A 284 23.87 -7.77 -24.99
CA GLU A 284 24.78 -6.75 -25.48
C GLU A 284 23.99 -5.43 -25.57
N THR A 285 24.44 -4.38 -24.89
CA THR A 285 23.87 -3.03 -25.08
C THR A 285 25.00 -2.05 -25.31
N ASN A 286 24.91 -1.49 -26.51
CA ASN A 286 25.76 -0.47 -27.11
C ASN A 286 25.91 0.76 -26.23
N GLN A 287 27.17 1.13 -26.00
CA GLN A 287 27.56 2.48 -25.64
C GLN A 287 27.32 3.39 -26.86
N VAL A 288 26.46 4.39 -26.70
CA VAL A 288 26.40 5.56 -27.59
C VAL A 288 26.90 6.75 -26.78
N ALA A 289 28.07 7.23 -27.16
CA ALA A 289 28.68 8.46 -26.65
C ALA A 289 27.88 9.69 -27.12
N PRO A 290 27.65 10.71 -26.28
CA PRO A 290 27.27 12.02 -26.76
C PRO A 290 28.53 12.84 -27.07
N VAL A 291 28.67 13.17 -28.36
CA VAL A 291 29.45 14.30 -28.86
C VAL A 291 28.86 15.58 -28.26
N ILE A 292 29.66 16.35 -27.53
CA ILE A 292 29.32 17.74 -27.20
C ILE A 292 30.49 18.61 -27.64
N ALA A 293 30.17 19.53 -28.54
CA ALA A 293 31.07 20.46 -29.19
C ALA A 293 31.65 21.48 -28.20
N GLU A 294 32.89 21.85 -28.48
CA GLU A 294 33.62 22.96 -27.87
C GLU A 294 32.92 24.29 -28.16
N THR A 295 32.78 25.13 -27.14
CA THR A 295 32.74 26.58 -27.33
C THR A 295 33.45 27.27 -26.17
N THR A 296 34.66 27.69 -26.50
CA THR A 296 35.54 28.63 -25.80
C THR A 296 34.84 29.96 -25.49
N VAL A 297 34.74 30.34 -24.21
CA VAL A 297 34.74 31.75 -23.76
C VAL A 297 35.36 31.85 -22.34
N ARG A 298 36.58 32.41 -22.25
CA ARG A 298 37.14 33.13 -21.08
C ARG A 298 36.51 34.54 -21.05
N PRO A 299 36.53 35.39 -19.98
CA PRO A 299 37.44 35.42 -18.83
C PRO A 299 36.80 35.86 -17.48
N GLY A 300 37.59 35.96 -16.40
CA GLY A 300 37.26 36.89 -15.30
C GLY A 300 37.61 36.44 -13.88
N THR A 301 38.88 36.55 -13.53
CA THR A 301 39.44 36.56 -12.16
C THR A 301 38.76 37.60 -11.26
N ILE A 302 38.31 37.21 -10.05
CA ILE A 302 38.53 37.97 -8.81
C ILE A 302 38.24 37.10 -7.57
N SER A 303 39.28 36.91 -6.76
CA SER A 303 39.25 36.51 -5.35
C SER A 303 39.08 37.79 -4.50
N PRO A 304 38.41 37.77 -3.33
CA PRO A 304 39.16 37.50 -2.09
C PRO A 304 38.40 36.79 -0.95
N THR A 305 39.16 35.94 -0.26
CA THR A 305 39.36 35.83 1.20
C THR A 305 38.16 35.85 2.18
N PRO A 306 37.95 34.79 2.99
CA PRO A 306 37.08 34.82 4.17
C PRO A 306 37.83 35.27 5.43
N PRO A 307 37.24 36.08 6.33
CA PRO A 307 37.80 36.33 7.65
C PRO A 307 37.48 35.20 8.64
N MET A 308 38.52 34.85 9.39
CA MET A 308 38.57 33.86 10.45
C MET A 308 38.13 34.48 11.80
N LEU A 309 37.31 33.73 12.53
CA LEU A 309 37.19 33.57 14.00
C LEU A 309 37.45 34.78 14.95
N THR A 310 36.55 34.96 15.90
CA THR A 310 36.97 35.08 17.32
C THR A 310 35.85 34.62 18.28
N PRO A 311 36.20 33.83 19.32
CA PRO A 311 35.28 33.43 20.38
C PRO A 311 35.34 34.43 21.54
N SER A 312 34.20 34.71 22.18
CA SER A 312 34.17 35.43 23.46
C SER A 312 33.45 34.61 24.50
N ALA A 313 34.24 34.10 25.44
CA ALA A 313 33.79 33.60 26.72
C ALA A 313 33.61 34.78 27.69
N LEU A 314 32.62 34.70 28.59
CA LEU A 314 32.80 34.63 30.04
C LEU A 314 31.57 35.20 30.80
N ALA A 315 31.10 34.40 31.76
CA ALA A 315 30.42 34.77 33.01
C ALA A 315 29.10 35.56 32.97
N ALA A 316 28.02 34.94 33.46
CA ALA A 316 27.62 35.06 34.87
C ALA A 316 26.26 34.37 35.12
N ALA A 317 26.26 33.36 36.00
CA ALA A 317 25.09 32.98 36.81
C ALA A 317 24.86 34.08 37.89
N PRO A 318 23.74 34.17 38.66
CA PRO A 318 22.97 33.02 39.14
C PRO A 318 21.46 33.20 39.45
N LYS A 319 20.83 32.08 39.87
CA LYS A 319 19.66 31.93 40.77
C LYS A 319 18.28 32.40 40.27
N THR A 320 17.38 31.43 40.09
CA THR A 320 16.20 31.23 40.97
C THR A 320 15.65 29.83 40.72
N ALA A 321 15.79 28.97 41.73
CA ALA A 321 15.15 27.66 41.77
C ALA A 321 13.75 27.86 42.36
N GLU A 322 12.73 27.55 41.57
CA GLU A 322 11.35 27.44 42.03
C GLU A 322 11.13 26.02 42.58
N PRO A 323 10.62 25.86 43.81
CA PRO A 323 10.47 24.55 44.43
C PRO A 323 9.29 23.78 43.83
N ALA A 324 9.56 22.54 43.43
CA ALA A 324 8.56 21.57 42.99
C ALA A 324 7.51 21.31 44.09
N PRO A 325 6.22 21.18 43.74
CA PRO A 325 5.19 20.79 44.69
C PRO A 325 5.39 19.34 45.13
N THR A 326 5.40 19.16 46.45
CA THR A 326 5.53 17.89 47.15
C THR A 326 4.34 16.98 46.82
N PRO A 327 4.55 15.69 46.49
CA PRO A 327 3.45 14.75 46.33
C PRO A 327 2.79 14.48 47.70
N PRO A 328 1.44 14.42 47.78
CA PRO A 328 0.75 14.16 49.03
C PRO A 328 1.04 12.76 49.57
N LYS A 329 1.35 12.74 50.87
CA LYS A 329 1.47 11.59 51.76
C LYS A 329 0.26 10.64 51.63
N PRO A 330 0.45 9.32 51.44
CA PRO A 330 -0.66 8.38 51.46
C PRO A 330 -1.25 8.28 52.88
N GLU A 331 -2.53 8.59 53.00
CA GLU A 331 -3.34 8.25 54.18
C GLU A 331 -3.60 6.72 54.22
N PRO A 332 -3.58 6.09 55.40
CA PRO A 332 -3.75 4.64 55.53
C PRO A 332 -5.19 4.28 55.91
N VAL A 333 -5.99 3.72 54.98
CA VAL A 333 -7.31 3.14 55.29
C VAL A 333 -7.74 2.16 54.19
N PRO A 334 -8.59 1.14 54.43
CA PRO A 334 -8.58 0.10 55.47
C PRO A 334 -8.53 -1.32 54.86
N THR A 335 -8.08 -2.27 55.67
CA THR A 335 -8.09 -3.72 55.43
C THR A 335 -9.44 -4.23 54.91
N ALA A 336 -9.44 -4.78 53.69
CA ALA A 336 -10.57 -5.56 53.15
C ALA A 336 -10.51 -7.03 53.66
N PRO A 337 -11.66 -7.71 53.77
CA PRO A 337 -11.76 -9.03 54.40
C PRO A 337 -11.05 -10.11 53.57
N ILE A 338 -10.34 -10.98 54.28
CA ILE A 338 -9.67 -12.17 53.75
C ILE A 338 -10.72 -13.08 53.09
N ALA A 339 -10.66 -13.20 51.76
CA ALA A 339 -11.32 -14.27 51.04
C ALA A 339 -10.56 -15.59 51.30
N PRO A 340 -11.26 -16.74 51.40
CA PRO A 340 -10.64 -18.01 51.72
C PRO A 340 -9.60 -18.42 50.67
N ARG A 341 -8.41 -18.76 51.18
CA ARG A 341 -7.28 -19.35 50.48
C ARG A 341 -7.73 -20.61 49.74
N VAL A 342 -7.82 -20.53 48.41
CA VAL A 342 -7.93 -21.71 47.54
C VAL A 342 -6.60 -22.47 47.64
N GLU A 343 -6.70 -23.68 48.16
CA GLU A 343 -5.63 -24.66 48.28
C GLU A 343 -5.11 -25.02 46.87
N PRO A 344 -3.79 -24.97 46.62
CA PRO A 344 -3.25 -25.40 45.34
C PRO A 344 -3.47 -26.91 45.15
N PRO A 345 -3.78 -27.37 43.92
CA PRO A 345 -3.95 -28.80 43.65
C PRO A 345 -2.65 -29.57 43.91
N PRO A 346 -2.74 -30.84 44.33
CA PRO A 346 -1.58 -31.66 44.66
C PRO A 346 -0.64 -31.83 43.45
N PRO A 347 0.68 -31.90 43.68
CA PRO A 347 1.63 -32.16 42.61
C PRO A 347 1.36 -33.53 41.96
N PRO A 348 1.57 -33.66 40.63
CA PRO A 348 1.45 -34.94 39.94
C PRO A 348 2.41 -35.98 40.54
N PRO A 349 2.05 -37.28 40.53
CA PRO A 349 2.86 -38.33 41.13
C PRO A 349 4.25 -38.40 40.48
N THR A 350 5.26 -38.32 41.33
CA THR A 350 6.66 -38.63 41.04
C THR A 350 6.74 -40.04 40.46
N VAL A 351 7.03 -40.14 39.17
CA VAL A 351 7.38 -41.42 38.55
C VAL A 351 8.82 -41.74 38.98
N THR A 352 8.94 -42.73 39.86
CA THR A 352 10.21 -43.34 40.26
C THR A 352 10.93 -43.92 39.03
N PRO A 353 12.19 -43.55 38.78
CA PRO A 353 12.99 -44.20 37.75
C PRO A 353 13.50 -45.54 38.29
N ALA A 354 13.12 -46.63 37.63
CA ALA A 354 13.68 -47.96 37.87
C ALA A 354 15.05 -48.08 37.20
N ALA A 355 16.06 -48.36 38.04
CA ALA A 355 17.21 -49.23 37.84
C ALA A 355 17.95 -49.21 36.48
N THR A 356 19.12 -48.57 36.51
CA THR A 356 20.45 -49.13 36.21
C THR A 356 20.56 -50.23 35.14
N VAL A 357 21.08 -49.86 33.97
CA VAL A 357 21.77 -50.74 33.01
C VAL A 357 23.21 -50.22 32.85
N PRO A 358 24.24 -51.08 32.88
CA PRO A 358 25.65 -50.66 32.91
C PRO A 358 26.14 -50.02 31.59
N PRO A 359 27.29 -49.30 31.61
CA PRO A 359 27.83 -48.64 30.44
C PRO A 359 28.52 -49.66 29.52
N VAL A 360 28.08 -49.73 28.26
CA VAL A 360 28.80 -50.41 27.19
C VAL A 360 29.82 -49.44 26.61
N GLU A 361 31.08 -49.69 26.94
CA GLU A 361 32.26 -49.06 26.35
C GLU A 361 32.47 -49.56 24.92
N ASN A 362 32.08 -48.76 23.93
CA ASN A 362 32.37 -49.03 22.52
C ASN A 362 33.72 -48.44 22.14
N LYS A 363 34.75 -49.26 22.32
CA LYS A 363 36.06 -49.15 21.68
C LYS A 363 35.90 -49.42 20.16
N PRO A 364 36.39 -48.54 19.26
CA PRO A 364 36.45 -48.84 17.84
C PRO A 364 37.46 -49.97 17.56
N PRO A 365 37.10 -51.00 16.78
CA PRO A 365 38.07 -51.99 16.32
C PRO A 365 38.97 -51.39 15.24
N ALA A 366 40.28 -51.58 15.44
CA ALA A 366 41.30 -51.41 14.43
C ALA A 366 41.00 -52.33 13.23
N VAL A 367 40.84 -51.73 12.04
CA VAL A 367 40.82 -52.48 10.78
C VAL A 367 42.17 -52.30 10.10
N ALA A 368 42.77 -53.45 9.78
CA ALA A 368 44.07 -53.61 9.21
C ALA A 368 44.24 -52.88 7.86
N ALA A 369 45.39 -52.26 7.71
CA ALA A 369 45.89 -51.73 6.45
C ALA A 369 46.23 -52.90 5.50
N VAL A 370 45.62 -52.92 4.33
CA VAL A 370 46.07 -53.69 3.17
C VAL A 370 46.47 -52.69 2.09
N ALA A 371 47.73 -52.80 1.68
CA ALA A 371 48.40 -51.96 0.69
C ALA A 371 47.98 -52.31 -0.75
N ILE A 372 47.75 -51.29 -1.58
CA ILE A 372 47.68 -51.37 -3.06
C ILE A 372 48.30 -50.07 -3.63
N PRO A 373 49.04 -50.11 -4.77
CA PRO A 373 50.27 -49.35 -4.98
C PRO A 373 50.11 -48.00 -5.70
N ALA A 374 51.18 -47.21 -5.61
CA ALA A 374 51.36 -45.90 -6.24
C ALA A 374 51.34 -45.94 -7.79
N PRO A 375 50.76 -44.93 -8.47
CA PRO A 375 51.03 -44.68 -9.87
C PRO A 375 52.33 -43.88 -10.06
N ALA A 376 53.10 -44.30 -11.06
CA ALA A 376 54.42 -43.81 -11.44
C ALA A 376 54.42 -42.36 -12.00
N PRO A 377 55.57 -41.65 -11.92
CA PRO A 377 55.73 -40.32 -12.51
C PRO A 377 56.00 -40.37 -14.02
N PRO A 378 55.46 -39.45 -14.83
CA PRO A 378 55.93 -39.28 -16.21
C PRO A 378 57.24 -38.48 -16.26
N ALA A 379 58.07 -38.93 -17.20
CA ALA A 379 59.47 -38.62 -17.35
C ALA A 379 59.76 -37.21 -17.86
N VAL A 380 60.94 -36.75 -17.45
CA VAL A 380 61.72 -35.62 -17.95
C VAL A 380 62.04 -35.81 -19.43
N VAL A 381 61.73 -34.80 -20.25
CA VAL A 381 62.43 -34.57 -21.54
C VAL A 381 63.06 -33.19 -21.48
N LYS A 382 64.39 -33.19 -21.63
CA LYS A 382 65.27 -32.04 -21.82
C LYS A 382 64.95 -31.34 -23.13
N GLU A 383 64.88 -30.01 -23.11
CA GLU A 383 65.37 -29.21 -24.23
C GLU A 383 65.88 -27.84 -23.74
N SER A 384 67.06 -27.47 -24.25
CA SER A 384 67.85 -26.28 -23.91
C SER A 384 67.42 -25.05 -24.74
N PRO A 385 67.87 -23.83 -24.39
CA PRO A 385 67.26 -22.56 -24.83
C PRO A 385 68.02 -21.86 -25.98
N PRO A 386 67.42 -20.81 -26.55
CA PRO A 386 68.12 -19.53 -26.75
C PRO A 386 67.36 -18.43 -26.00
N GLU A 387 67.98 -17.72 -25.05
CA GLU A 387 68.78 -16.51 -25.27
C GLU A 387 68.10 -15.50 -26.21
N VAL A 388 67.44 -14.47 -25.64
CA VAL A 388 67.60 -13.03 -25.94
C VAL A 388 66.97 -12.23 -24.79
N SER A 389 67.79 -11.43 -24.10
CA SER A 389 67.38 -10.22 -23.35
C SER A 389 67.29 -9.05 -24.35
N PRO A 390 66.44 -8.01 -24.17
CA PRO A 390 66.74 -7.02 -23.14
C PRO A 390 65.55 -6.23 -22.53
N LYS A 391 65.79 -5.69 -21.33
CA LYS A 391 65.41 -4.38 -20.74
C LYS A 391 64.00 -3.81 -21.07
N GLU A 392 63.26 -3.39 -20.04
CA GLU A 392 63.26 -1.98 -19.54
C GLU A 392 62.06 -1.68 -18.64
N ASN A 393 62.30 -0.84 -17.64
CA ASN A 393 61.38 -0.01 -16.85
C ASN A 393 60.48 -0.64 -15.76
N ILE A 394 61.00 -0.52 -14.53
CA ILE A 394 60.21 -0.47 -13.30
C ILE A 394 59.74 0.97 -13.12
N ALA A 395 58.43 1.21 -13.23
CA ALA A 395 57.78 2.40 -12.71
C ALA A 395 56.85 1.99 -11.56
N THR A 396 57.27 2.34 -10.35
CA THR A 396 56.51 2.34 -9.10
C THR A 396 55.18 3.07 -9.28
N VAL A 397 54.05 2.40 -9.05
CA VAL A 397 52.75 3.06 -8.91
C VAL A 397 52.33 2.99 -7.44
N GLN A 398 52.38 4.18 -6.82
CA GLN A 398 51.86 4.52 -5.50
C GLN A 398 50.36 4.21 -5.40
N ALA A 399 49.96 3.68 -4.24
CA ALA A 399 48.57 3.59 -3.82
C ALA A 399 48.05 5.00 -3.45
N THR A 400 47.05 5.49 -4.18
CA THR A 400 46.34 6.74 -3.87
C THR A 400 45.00 6.42 -3.21
N ASN A 401 44.79 6.96 -2.01
CA ASN A 401 43.54 6.90 -1.27
C ASN A 401 42.36 7.52 -2.06
N PRO A 402 41.13 6.99 -1.89
CA PRO A 402 39.95 7.63 -2.47
C PRO A 402 39.59 8.95 -1.73
N PRO A 403 39.10 9.97 -2.44
CA PRO A 403 38.75 11.26 -1.85
C PRO A 403 37.42 11.21 -1.06
N SER A 404 37.39 11.95 0.04
CA SER A 404 36.23 12.20 0.89
C SER A 404 35.06 12.85 0.11
N PRO A 405 33.80 12.50 0.42
CA PRO A 405 32.64 13.14 -0.20
C PRO A 405 32.50 14.60 0.24
N VAL A 406 32.39 15.48 -0.74
CA VAL A 406 32.06 16.90 -0.57
C VAL A 406 30.59 17.01 -0.15
N VAL A 407 30.35 17.48 1.07
CA VAL A 407 29.02 17.82 1.57
C VAL A 407 28.61 19.17 0.98
N VAL A 408 27.69 19.15 0.02
CA VAL A 408 27.04 20.36 -0.48
C VAL A 408 26.05 20.83 0.59
N ALA A 409 26.36 21.95 1.24
CA ALA A 409 25.45 22.62 2.16
C ALA A 409 24.27 23.22 1.35
N VAL A 410 23.10 22.61 1.48
CA VAL A 410 21.83 23.14 0.97
C VAL A 410 21.44 24.34 1.84
N ALA A 411 21.29 25.49 1.20
CA ALA A 411 20.83 26.72 1.84
C ALA A 411 19.42 26.53 2.43
N THR A 412 19.27 26.90 3.70
CA THR A 412 18.02 26.86 4.45
C THR A 412 17.02 27.85 3.84
N GLU A 413 15.90 27.36 3.29
CA GLU A 413 14.77 28.20 2.89
C GLU A 413 14.17 28.92 4.11
N PRO A 414 13.73 30.19 3.97
CA PRO A 414 13.15 30.95 5.07
C PRO A 414 11.80 30.35 5.48
N ALA A 415 11.65 30.09 6.77
CA ALA A 415 10.41 29.64 7.38
C ALA A 415 9.26 30.61 7.07
N ILE A 416 8.36 30.19 6.16
CA ILE A 416 7.13 30.92 5.82
C ILE A 416 6.22 30.90 7.05
N SER A 417 6.14 32.05 7.71
CA SER A 417 5.31 32.29 8.89
C SER A 417 3.84 31.96 8.59
N ARG A 418 3.29 30.96 9.29
CA ARG A 418 1.89 30.49 9.14
C ARG A 418 0.85 31.45 9.74
N TRP A 419 1.26 32.62 10.20
CA TRP A 419 0.39 33.62 10.83
C TRP A 419 -0.75 34.18 9.95
N PRO A 420 -0.61 34.39 8.62
CA PRO A 420 -1.68 35.01 7.84
C PRO A 420 -2.90 34.08 7.66
N PHE A 421 -2.73 32.75 7.76
CA PHE A 421 -3.84 31.81 7.65
C PHE A 421 -4.76 31.83 8.88
N PHE A 422 -4.22 32.07 10.07
CA PHE A 422 -5.03 32.20 11.29
C PHE A 422 -5.83 33.51 11.32
N ALA A 423 -5.28 34.59 10.77
CA ALA A 423 -5.98 35.87 10.66
C ALA A 423 -7.22 35.79 9.75
N ILE A 424 -7.11 35.08 8.62
CA ILE A 424 -8.22 34.89 7.67
C ILE A 424 -9.33 34.03 8.31
N GLY A 425 -8.97 32.96 9.02
CA GLY A 425 -9.93 32.11 9.74
C GLY A 425 -10.71 32.87 10.82
N ALA A 426 -10.03 33.71 11.59
CA ALA A 426 -10.67 34.53 12.62
C ALA A 426 -11.65 35.57 12.03
N ALA A 427 -11.30 36.19 10.90
CA ALA A 427 -12.16 37.15 10.22
C ALA A 427 -13.47 36.51 9.70
N MET A 428 -13.40 35.31 9.12
CA MET A 428 -14.59 34.57 8.66
C MET A 428 -15.53 34.20 9.82
N LEU A 429 -14.97 33.81 10.98
CA LEU A 429 -15.76 33.43 12.14
C LEU A 429 -16.51 34.62 12.74
N LEU A 430 -15.87 35.79 12.81
CA LEU A 430 -16.53 37.04 13.22
C LEU A 430 -17.67 37.44 12.28
N LEU A 431 -17.48 37.24 10.96
CA LEU A 431 -18.50 37.54 9.95
C LEU A 431 -19.72 36.62 10.09
N ALA A 432 -19.49 35.32 10.36
CA ALA A 432 -20.55 34.36 10.61
C ALA A 432 -21.36 34.67 11.90
N VAL A 433 -20.66 35.03 12.99
CA VAL A 433 -21.31 35.42 14.26
C VAL A 433 -22.13 36.70 14.09
N TRP A 434 -21.59 37.69 13.37
CA TRP A 434 -22.31 38.92 13.06
C TRP A 434 -23.58 38.63 12.24
N PHE A 435 -23.47 37.80 11.20
CA PHE A 435 -24.62 37.42 10.36
C PHE A 435 -25.71 36.70 11.16
N PHE A 436 -25.32 35.81 12.08
CA PHE A 436 -26.25 35.14 12.98
C PHE A 436 -27.00 36.13 13.89
N PHE A 437 -26.31 37.15 14.41
CA PHE A 437 -26.93 38.20 15.22
C PHE A 437 -27.91 39.06 14.41
N VAL A 438 -27.59 39.40 13.16
CA VAL A 438 -28.48 40.14 12.26
C VAL A 438 -29.75 39.34 11.96
N LEU A 439 -29.64 38.03 11.72
CA LEU A 439 -30.78 37.14 11.51
C LEU A 439 -31.66 37.06 12.76
N ARG A 440 -31.07 36.91 13.95
CA ARG A 440 -31.80 36.88 15.22
C ARG A 440 -32.47 38.23 15.53
N GLN A 441 -31.84 39.35 15.21
CA GLN A 441 -32.43 40.66 15.45
C GLN A 441 -33.62 40.94 14.51
N ARG A 442 -33.62 40.33 13.32
CA ARG A 442 -34.76 40.40 12.39
C ARG A 442 -35.94 39.53 12.81
N SER A 443 -35.72 38.39 13.46
CA SER A 443 -36.83 37.53 13.90
C SER A 443 -37.67 38.14 15.03
N HIS A 444 -37.11 39.06 15.82
CA HIS A 444 -37.82 39.68 16.95
C HIS A 444 -38.74 40.86 16.59
N LYS A 445 -38.96 41.21 15.31
CA LYS A 445 -39.73 42.41 14.94
C LYS A 445 -41.09 42.19 14.29
N THR A 446 -41.65 40.99 14.29
CA THR A 446 -42.90 40.74 13.55
C THR A 446 -43.98 40.01 14.37
N GLU A 447 -44.48 40.67 15.41
CA GLU A 447 -45.85 40.45 15.89
C GLU A 447 -46.47 41.80 16.28
N ARG A 448 -46.92 42.57 15.28
CA ARG A 448 -48.04 43.49 15.50
C ARG A 448 -49.30 42.78 15.08
N VAL A 449 -49.92 42.14 16.06
CA VAL A 449 -51.28 41.61 16.03
C VAL A 449 -52.21 42.71 15.51
N SER A 450 -52.79 42.49 14.33
CA SER A 450 -53.78 43.39 13.75
C SER A 450 -55.08 43.28 14.55
N LEU A 451 -55.52 44.41 15.10
CA LEU A 451 -56.72 44.58 15.93
C LEU A 451 -58.06 44.40 15.18
N ILE A 452 -58.07 43.85 13.96
CA ILE A 452 -59.24 43.84 13.08
C ILE A 452 -60.09 42.56 13.21
N THR A 453 -59.58 41.48 13.82
CA THR A 453 -60.32 40.20 13.92
C THR A 453 -61.04 39.95 15.26
N ARG A 454 -60.99 40.86 16.24
CA ARG A 454 -61.63 40.63 17.55
C ARG A 454 -63.09 41.10 17.68
N SER A 455 -63.71 41.60 16.60
CA SER A 455 -65.06 42.20 16.64
C SER A 455 -66.21 41.27 16.22
N LEU A 456 -65.96 40.03 15.82
CA LEU A 456 -67.01 39.16 15.24
C LEU A 456 -67.54 38.07 16.19
N ASP A 457 -67.03 37.97 17.41
CA ASP A 457 -67.34 36.87 18.34
C ASP A 457 -68.13 37.29 19.59
N ARG A 458 -68.74 38.50 19.59
CA ARG A 458 -69.46 39.04 20.77
C ARG A 458 -70.98 39.12 20.64
N GLU A 459 -71.59 38.56 19.58
CA GLU A 459 -73.06 38.55 19.39
C GLU A 459 -73.74 37.19 19.63
N ARG A 460 -73.08 36.25 20.32
CA ARG A 460 -73.76 35.05 20.85
C ARG A 460 -73.52 34.89 22.35
N LYS A 461 -74.16 35.75 23.15
CA LYS A 461 -74.69 35.38 24.48
C LYS A 461 -75.57 36.48 25.05
#